data_AF-A0A2W4M567-F1
#
_entry.id   AF-A0A2W4M567-F1
#
_cell.length_a   1.000
_cell.length_b   1.000
_cell.length_c   1.000
_cell.angle_alpha   90.00
_cell.angle_beta   90.00
_cell.angle_gamma   90.00
#
_symmetry.space_group_name_H-M   'P 1'
#
loop_
_entity.id
_entity.type
_entity.pdbx_description
1 polymer ?
#
loop_
_entity_poly.entity_id
_entity_poly.type
_entity_poly.pdbx_seq_one_letter_code
_entity_poly.pdbx_strand_id
1 'polypeptide(L)'
;MKNLMLVARSLLRGGGRRTVLDLALTVFGVAIPVAVTLLVLGGIAGFAEREDRAAWREPSAVEEPEATALQRLSYQPWRGSRIEVVELRRLSDAAPVPPGMPRFPEPGEVWVSPAVVDLAGDEIRRIEARVGGTVAGVLGPEALAYSEDLVAAVR
;
A
#
# COMPACT_ATOMS: atom_id res chain seq x y z
N MET A 1 0.70 -23.25 39.87
CA MET A 1 0.06 -21.99 39.41
C MET A 1 -0.88 -21.37 40.44
N LYS A 2 -1.84 -22.12 41.03
CA LYS A 2 -2.76 -21.63 42.09
C LYS A 2 -2.08 -20.92 43.28
N ASN A 3 -0.92 -21.40 43.72
CA ASN A 3 -0.21 -20.83 44.87
C ASN A 3 0.43 -19.45 44.55
N LEU A 4 0.80 -19.18 43.30
CA LEU A 4 1.35 -17.89 42.89
C LEU A 4 0.28 -16.79 42.93
N MET A 5 -0.93 -17.11 42.45
CA MET A 5 -2.08 -16.21 42.51
C MET A 5 -2.50 -15.91 43.97
N LEU A 6 -2.40 -16.88 44.87
CA LEU A 6 -2.74 -16.69 46.28
C LEU A 6 -1.72 -15.80 47.01
N VAL A 7 -0.42 -15.96 46.74
CA VAL A 7 0.64 -15.12 47.30
C VAL A 7 0.55 -13.68 46.78
N ALA A 8 0.35 -13.52 45.47
CA ALA A 8 0.10 -12.21 44.86
C ALA A 8 -1.12 -11.51 45.49
N ARG A 9 -2.23 -12.25 45.68
CA ARG A 9 -3.46 -11.73 46.30
C ARG A 9 -3.30 -11.37 47.78
N SER A 10 -2.40 -12.04 48.50
CA SER A 10 -2.13 -11.76 49.92
C SER A 10 -1.27 -10.51 50.10
N LEU A 11 -0.24 -10.33 49.26
CA LEU A 11 0.60 -9.13 49.25
C LEU A 11 -0.20 -7.87 48.83
N LEU A 12 -1.10 -8.01 47.85
CA LEU A 12 -2.03 -6.94 47.44
C LEU A 12 -3.01 -6.52 48.54
N ARG A 13 -3.37 -7.41 49.47
CA ARG A 13 -4.29 -7.09 50.57
C ARG A 13 -3.58 -6.49 51.80
N GLY A 14 -2.28 -6.74 51.97
CA GLY A 14 -1.51 -6.26 53.14
C GLY A 14 -0.88 -4.87 53.01
N GLY A 15 -0.67 -4.36 51.79
CA GLY A 15 0.16 -3.16 51.54
C GLY A 15 -0.55 -1.80 51.50
N GLY A 16 -1.87 -1.76 51.72
CA GLY A 16 -2.64 -0.51 51.69
C GLY A 16 -2.72 0.18 50.32
N ARG A 17 -3.26 1.41 50.27
CA ARG A 17 -3.50 2.18 49.03
C ARG A 17 -2.23 2.42 48.20
N ARG A 18 -1.07 2.51 48.85
CA ARG A 18 0.20 2.85 48.19
C ARG A 18 0.74 1.69 47.34
N THR A 19 0.69 0.46 47.84
CA THR A 19 1.07 -0.73 47.06
C THR A 19 0.16 -0.95 45.85
N VAL A 20 -1.12 -0.61 45.96
CA VAL A 20 -2.05 -0.69 44.82
C VAL A 20 -1.69 0.36 43.74
N LEU A 21 -1.31 1.58 44.14
CA LEU A 21 -0.87 2.62 43.21
C LEU A 21 0.46 2.28 42.53
N ASP A 22 1.43 1.77 43.28
CA ASP A 22 2.74 1.38 42.71
C ASP A 22 2.59 0.21 41.73
N LEU A 23 1.73 -0.76 42.04
CA LEU A 23 1.42 -1.86 41.13
C LEU A 23 0.70 -1.36 39.88
N ALA A 24 -0.29 -0.47 40.04
CA ALA A 24 -1.00 0.12 38.91
C ALA A 24 -0.04 0.89 37.99
N LEU A 25 0.83 1.74 38.56
CA LEU A 25 1.80 2.51 37.79
C LEU A 25 2.78 1.61 37.03
N THR A 26 3.23 0.52 37.66
CA THR A 26 4.10 -0.47 37.01
C THR A 26 3.38 -1.19 35.87
N VAL A 27 2.14 -1.63 36.10
CA VAL A 27 1.32 -2.32 35.10
C VAL A 27 1.06 -1.39 33.90
N PHE A 28 0.66 -0.15 34.12
CA PHE A 28 0.45 0.82 33.04
C PHE A 28 1.77 1.19 32.34
N GLY A 29 2.86 1.32 33.10
CA GLY A 29 4.20 1.59 32.57
C GLY A 29 4.70 0.53 31.59
N VAL A 30 4.27 -0.73 31.73
CA VAL A 30 4.60 -1.82 30.78
C VAL A 30 3.51 -2.00 29.73
N ALA A 31 2.23 -1.93 30.12
CA ALA A 31 1.12 -2.20 29.23
C ALA A 31 1.02 -1.18 28.09
N ILE A 32 1.28 0.10 28.36
CA ILE A 32 1.20 1.15 27.33
C ILE A 32 2.27 0.94 26.24
N PRO A 33 3.57 0.78 26.55
CA PRO A 33 4.57 0.47 25.54
C PRO A 33 4.26 -0.80 24.75
N VAL A 34 3.86 -1.89 25.42
CA VAL A 34 3.51 -3.14 24.75
C VAL A 34 2.33 -2.96 23.80
N ALA A 35 1.27 -2.26 24.23
CA ALA A 35 0.12 -1.98 23.37
C ALA A 35 0.51 -1.15 22.15
N VAL A 36 1.36 -0.14 22.32
CA VAL A 36 1.88 0.68 21.21
C VAL A 36 2.73 -0.18 20.26
N THR A 37 3.64 -1.02 20.77
CA THR A 37 4.44 -1.92 19.94
C THR A 37 3.57 -2.90 19.15
N LEU A 38 2.56 -3.50 19.77
CA LEU A 38 1.62 -4.40 19.09
C LEU A 38 0.78 -3.67 18.04
N LEU A 39 0.37 -2.43 18.32
CA LEU A 39 -0.36 -1.61 17.36
C LEU A 39 0.50 -1.29 16.14
N VAL A 40 1.77 -0.93 16.35
CA VAL A 40 2.71 -0.66 15.25
C VAL A 40 2.97 -1.93 14.43
N LEU A 41 3.27 -3.06 15.07
CA LEU A 41 3.51 -4.33 14.38
C LEU A 41 2.28 -4.82 13.62
N GLY A 42 1.09 -4.71 14.24
CA GLY A 42 -0.17 -5.03 13.59
C GLY A 42 -0.46 -4.13 12.39
N GLY A 43 -0.10 -2.84 12.48
CA GLY A 43 -0.16 -1.90 11.37
C GLY A 43 0.72 -2.34 10.20
N ILE A 44 2.01 -2.60 10.44
CA ILE A 44 2.96 -3.04 9.40
C ILE A 44 2.44 -4.30 8.71
N ALA A 45 2.03 -5.32 9.47
CA ALA A 45 1.52 -6.56 8.91
C ALA A 45 0.20 -6.39 8.16
N GLY A 46 -0.67 -5.46 8.60
CA GLY A 46 -1.95 -5.18 7.97
C GLY A 46 -1.85 -4.43 6.64
N PHE A 47 -0.77 -3.67 6.43
CA PHE A 47 -0.56 -2.89 5.21
C PHE A 47 0.33 -3.58 4.17
N ALA A 48 1.22 -4.51 4.58
CA ALA A 48 2.21 -5.15 3.71
C ALA A 48 1.62 -5.70 2.39
N GLU A 49 0.56 -6.52 2.46
CA GLU A 49 -0.08 -7.11 1.27
C GLU A 49 -0.63 -6.07 0.29
N ARG A 50 -1.03 -4.89 0.80
CA ARG A 50 -1.54 -3.79 -0.03
C ARG A 50 -0.41 -2.98 -0.64
N GLU A 51 0.64 -2.75 0.14
CA GLU A 51 1.85 -2.09 -0.33
C GLU A 51 2.51 -2.90 -1.44
N ASP A 52 2.61 -4.23 -1.32
CA ASP A 52 3.19 -5.09 -2.35
C ASP A 52 2.46 -4.97 -3.71
N ARG A 53 1.13 -4.85 -3.69
CA ARG A 53 0.32 -4.63 -4.92
C ARG A 53 0.43 -3.21 -5.48
N ALA A 54 0.81 -2.22 -4.68
CA ALA A 54 1.03 -0.84 -5.12
C ALA A 54 2.51 -0.56 -5.45
N ALA A 55 3.44 -1.38 -4.95
CA ALA A 55 4.88 -1.12 -4.97
C ALA A 55 5.42 -0.95 -6.39
N TRP A 56 4.85 -1.65 -7.37
CA TRP A 56 5.24 -1.53 -8.78
C TRP A 56 5.02 -0.12 -9.36
N ARG A 57 4.21 0.74 -8.71
CA ARG A 57 3.95 2.12 -9.13
C ARG A 57 4.95 3.13 -8.58
N GLU A 58 5.70 2.76 -7.53
CA GLU A 58 6.69 3.62 -6.91
C GLU A 58 8.06 3.44 -7.60
N PRO A 59 8.62 4.48 -8.22
CA PRO A 59 9.91 4.37 -8.89
C PRO A 59 11.05 4.19 -7.87
N SER A 60 11.73 3.04 -7.91
CA SER A 60 12.99 2.85 -7.19
C SER A 60 14.18 3.27 -8.05
N ALA A 61 14.98 4.22 -7.57
CA ALA A 61 16.21 4.59 -8.25
C ALA A 61 17.25 3.47 -8.10
N VAL A 62 17.76 3.00 -9.24
CA VAL A 62 18.85 2.02 -9.33
C VAL A 62 19.89 2.59 -10.29
N GLU A 63 21.17 2.46 -9.96
CA GLU A 63 22.26 2.94 -10.82
C GLU A 63 22.45 2.02 -12.04
N GLU A 64 22.93 2.58 -13.14
CA GLU A 64 23.39 1.74 -14.26
C GLU A 64 24.63 0.94 -13.83
N PRO A 65 24.76 -0.35 -14.23
CA PRO A 65 24.01 -1.05 -15.27
C PRO A 65 22.84 -1.92 -14.78
N GLU A 66 22.43 -1.82 -13.51
CA GLU A 66 21.42 -2.73 -12.91
C GLU A 66 19.98 -2.35 -13.26
N ALA A 67 19.74 -1.14 -13.77
CA ALA A 67 18.42 -0.67 -14.19
C ALA A 67 17.82 -1.50 -15.35
N THR A 68 16.64 -2.09 -15.13
CA THR A 68 15.94 -2.92 -16.13
C THR A 68 14.78 -2.19 -16.83
N ALA A 69 14.23 -1.15 -16.20
CA ALA A 69 13.16 -0.32 -16.75
C ALA A 69 13.29 1.13 -16.27
N LEU A 70 12.77 2.06 -17.07
CA LEU A 70 12.49 3.42 -16.65
C LEU A 70 11.04 3.51 -16.22
N GLN A 71 10.84 4.23 -15.13
CA GLN A 71 9.53 4.44 -14.55
C GLN A 71 9.37 5.90 -14.15
N ARG A 72 8.19 6.46 -14.40
CA ARG A 72 7.80 7.77 -13.90
C ARG A 72 6.37 7.73 -13.39
N LEU A 73 6.18 8.14 -12.15
CA LEU A 73 4.87 8.36 -11.57
C LEU A 73 4.47 9.82 -11.78
N SER A 74 3.29 10.04 -12.35
CA SER A 74 2.69 11.36 -12.50
C SER A 74 1.20 11.32 -12.15
N TYR A 75 0.57 12.49 -12.07
CA TYR A 75 -0.80 12.61 -11.61
C TYR A 75 -1.63 13.45 -12.57
N GLN A 76 -2.79 12.92 -12.95
CA GLN A 76 -3.75 13.63 -13.79
C GLN A 76 -5.06 13.86 -13.03
N PRO A 77 -5.48 15.13 -12.83
CA PRO A 77 -6.76 15.42 -12.23
C PRO A 77 -7.89 15.10 -13.21
N TRP A 78 -8.96 14.48 -12.72
CA TRP A 78 -10.17 14.15 -13.46
C TRP A 78 -11.39 14.19 -12.55
N ARG A 79 -12.36 15.08 -12.84
CA ARG A 79 -13.64 15.19 -12.12
C ARG A 79 -13.55 15.24 -10.58
N GLY A 80 -12.51 15.90 -10.05
CA GLY A 80 -12.27 16.00 -8.60
C GLY A 80 -11.51 14.82 -7.99
N SER A 81 -11.19 13.81 -8.81
CA SER A 81 -10.33 12.68 -8.46
C SER A 81 -8.94 12.84 -9.08
N ARG A 82 -7.97 12.10 -8.53
CA ARG A 82 -6.60 12.01 -9.05
C ARG A 82 -6.40 10.65 -9.68
N ILE A 83 -6.03 10.62 -10.96
CA ILE A 83 -5.60 9.41 -11.65
C ILE A 83 -4.08 9.35 -11.54
N GLU A 84 -3.55 8.23 -11.05
CA GLU A 84 -2.12 7.95 -11.02
C GLU A 84 -1.69 7.41 -12.38
N VAL A 85 -0.75 8.08 -13.02
CA VAL A 85 -0.24 7.69 -14.34
C VAL A 85 1.18 7.18 -14.17
N VAL A 86 1.36 5.88 -14.36
CA VAL A 86 2.63 5.19 -14.31
C VAL A 86 3.15 5.01 -15.72
N GLU A 87 4.13 5.83 -16.09
CA GLU A 87 4.86 5.67 -17.34
C GLU A 87 5.93 4.61 -17.16
N LEU A 88 5.92 3.60 -18.03
CA LEU A 88 6.81 2.46 -17.98
C LEU A 88 7.49 2.25 -19.32
N ARG A 89 8.81 2.16 -19.29
CA ARG A 89 9.62 1.82 -20.45
C ARG A 89 10.63 0.75 -20.10
N ARG A 90 10.50 -0.41 -20.73
CA ARG A 90 11.49 -1.48 -20.64
C ARG A 90 12.83 -1.02 -21.25
N LEU A 91 13.94 -1.23 -20.52
CA LEU A 91 15.30 -1.04 -21.04
C LEU A 91 15.94 -2.37 -21.48
N SER A 92 15.59 -3.47 -20.84
CA SER A 92 16.11 -4.82 -21.15
C SER A 92 15.02 -5.89 -21.06
N ASP A 93 15.21 -7.02 -21.76
CA ASP A 93 14.27 -8.15 -21.70
C ASP A 93 14.22 -8.86 -20.34
N ALA A 94 15.17 -8.55 -19.46
CA ALA A 94 15.17 -9.01 -18.07
C ALA A 94 14.16 -8.26 -17.19
N ALA A 95 13.55 -7.17 -17.67
CA ALA A 95 12.57 -6.41 -16.91
C ALA A 95 11.31 -7.24 -16.64
N PRO A 96 10.94 -7.46 -15.36
CA PRO A 96 9.73 -8.19 -15.02
C PRO A 96 8.50 -7.45 -15.54
N VAL A 97 7.52 -8.20 -16.06
CA VAL A 97 6.24 -7.61 -16.49
C VAL A 97 5.54 -7.06 -15.25
N PRO A 98 4.99 -5.82 -15.30
CA PRO A 98 4.29 -5.29 -14.14
C PRO A 98 3.03 -6.11 -13.84
N PRO A 99 2.63 -6.22 -12.57
CA PRO A 99 1.50 -7.04 -12.16
C PRO A 99 0.20 -6.56 -12.82
N GLY A 100 -0.75 -7.49 -12.99
CA GLY A 100 -2.06 -7.20 -13.59
C GLY A 100 -2.01 -6.83 -15.08
N MET A 101 -0.88 -7.00 -15.75
CA MET A 101 -0.73 -6.82 -17.19
C MET A 101 -0.05 -8.03 -17.84
N PRO A 102 -0.43 -8.43 -19.07
CA PRO A 102 0.22 -9.54 -19.76
C PRO A 102 1.61 -9.15 -20.32
N ARG A 103 1.87 -7.85 -20.49
CA ARG A 103 3.11 -7.27 -21.00
C ARG A 103 3.24 -5.80 -20.63
N PHE A 104 4.39 -5.20 -20.91
CA PHE A 104 4.53 -3.74 -20.86
C PHE A 104 3.61 -3.06 -21.90
N PRO A 105 3.09 -1.86 -21.62
CA PRO A 105 2.38 -1.06 -22.61
C PRO A 105 3.25 -0.77 -23.85
N GLU A 106 2.67 -0.89 -25.04
CA GLU A 106 3.34 -0.43 -26.28
C GLU A 106 3.21 1.10 -26.45
N PRO A 107 3.99 1.72 -27.35
CA PRO A 107 3.89 3.16 -27.59
C PRO A 107 2.46 3.57 -27.95
N GLY A 108 1.91 4.50 -27.18
CA GLY A 108 0.55 5.00 -27.36
C GLY A 108 -0.55 4.10 -26.77
N GLU A 109 -0.21 3.02 -26.09
CA GLU A 109 -1.17 2.21 -25.34
C GLU A 109 -1.30 2.68 -23.89
N VAL A 110 -2.52 2.59 -23.37
CA VAL A 110 -2.86 2.87 -21.99
C VAL A 110 -3.59 1.65 -21.41
N TRP A 111 -3.18 1.23 -20.22
CA TRP A 111 -3.90 0.24 -19.42
C TRP A 111 -4.51 0.94 -18.22
N VAL A 112 -5.82 0.84 -18.03
CA VAL A 112 -6.53 1.59 -16.98
C VAL A 112 -7.13 0.66 -15.95
N SER A 113 -7.29 1.11 -14.70
CA SER A 113 -8.01 0.33 -13.69
C SER A 113 -9.51 0.23 -14.01
N PRO A 114 -10.22 -0.80 -13.50
CA PRO A 114 -11.67 -0.89 -13.64
C PRO A 114 -12.40 0.37 -13.14
N ALA A 115 -11.95 0.94 -12.01
CA ALA A 115 -12.52 2.16 -11.46
C ALA A 115 -12.35 3.39 -12.38
N VAL A 116 -11.27 3.46 -13.18
CA VAL A 116 -11.12 4.51 -14.19
C VAL A 116 -12.13 4.33 -15.32
N VAL A 117 -12.38 3.10 -15.77
CA VAL A 117 -13.40 2.80 -16.78
C VAL A 117 -14.79 3.23 -16.28
N ASP A 118 -15.13 2.86 -15.05
CA ASP A 118 -16.41 3.22 -14.42
C ASP A 118 -16.55 4.75 -14.24
N LEU A 119 -15.48 5.43 -13.82
CA LEU A 119 -15.46 6.88 -13.65
C LEU A 119 -15.52 7.64 -14.98
N ALA A 120 -14.95 7.07 -16.04
CA ALA A 120 -14.98 7.65 -17.37
C ALA A 120 -16.37 7.55 -18.01
N GLY A 121 -17.01 6.38 -17.88
CA GLY A 121 -18.21 6.03 -18.63
C GLY A 121 -18.01 6.30 -20.14
N ASP A 122 -18.93 7.05 -20.72
CA ASP A 122 -18.91 7.41 -22.16
C ASP A 122 -17.75 8.35 -22.55
N GLU A 123 -17.02 8.90 -21.56
CA GLU A 123 -15.97 9.90 -21.77
C GLU A 123 -14.56 9.31 -21.83
N ILE A 124 -14.42 8.00 -22.03
CA ILE A 124 -13.12 7.31 -22.06
C ILE A 124 -12.13 7.98 -23.03
N ARG A 125 -12.61 8.48 -24.17
CA ARG A 125 -11.80 9.22 -25.16
C ARG A 125 -11.17 10.50 -24.62
N ARG A 126 -11.79 11.16 -23.63
CA ARG A 126 -11.19 12.32 -22.97
C ARG A 126 -10.12 11.92 -21.96
N ILE A 127 -10.25 10.75 -21.33
CA ILE A 127 -9.18 10.20 -20.49
C ILE A 127 -7.98 9.82 -21.37
N GLU A 128 -8.20 9.12 -22.48
CA GLU A 128 -7.19 8.79 -23.47
C GLU A 128 -6.39 10.02 -23.93
N ALA A 129 -7.09 11.08 -24.30
CA ALA A 129 -6.45 12.34 -24.71
C ALA A 129 -5.65 13.03 -23.58
N ARG A 130 -6.02 12.82 -22.32
CA ARG A 130 -5.38 13.45 -21.16
C ARG A 130 -4.22 12.66 -20.60
N VAL A 131 -4.32 11.34 -20.64
CA VAL A 131 -3.29 10.38 -20.21
C VAL A 131 -2.25 10.16 -21.31
N GLY A 132 -2.62 10.34 -22.59
CA GLY A 132 -1.69 10.33 -23.70
C GLY A 132 -1.58 8.97 -24.40
N GLY A 133 -2.70 8.36 -24.75
CA GLY A 133 -2.74 7.12 -25.54
C GLY A 133 -4.15 6.53 -25.62
N THR A 134 -4.28 5.36 -26.26
CA THR A 134 -5.54 4.64 -26.42
C THR A 134 -5.64 3.50 -25.42
N VAL A 135 -6.82 3.32 -24.81
CA VAL A 135 -7.05 2.24 -23.86
C VAL A 135 -6.95 0.90 -24.60
N ALA A 136 -5.89 0.15 -24.29
CA ALA A 136 -5.62 -1.16 -24.87
C ALA A 136 -6.14 -2.29 -23.97
N GLY A 137 -6.35 -2.03 -22.68
CA GLY A 137 -6.84 -3.03 -21.73
C GLY A 137 -7.10 -2.48 -20.34
N VAL A 138 -7.57 -3.37 -19.46
CA VAL A 138 -7.88 -3.08 -18.07
C VAL A 138 -6.85 -3.77 -17.16
N LEU A 139 -6.36 -3.06 -16.16
CA LEU A 139 -5.44 -3.58 -15.16
C LEU A 139 -6.12 -4.67 -14.31
N GLY A 140 -5.41 -5.78 -14.13
CA GLY A 140 -5.80 -6.86 -13.21
C GLY A 140 -5.74 -6.43 -11.74
N PRO A 141 -6.44 -7.15 -10.85
CA PRO A 141 -6.52 -6.83 -9.42
C PRO A 141 -5.15 -6.89 -8.71
N GLU A 142 -4.17 -7.59 -9.29
CA GLU A 142 -2.80 -7.67 -8.77
C GLU A 142 -2.06 -6.33 -8.88
N ALA A 143 -2.48 -5.45 -9.79
CA ALA A 143 -1.91 -4.12 -9.99
C ALA A 143 -2.47 -3.05 -9.02
N LEU A 144 -3.54 -3.39 -8.30
CA LEU A 144 -4.36 -2.46 -7.54
C LEU A 144 -4.28 -2.79 -6.04
N ALA A 145 -4.12 -1.77 -5.20
CA ALA A 145 -4.22 -1.96 -3.74
C ALA A 145 -5.70 -2.09 -3.33
N TYR A 146 -6.57 -1.31 -3.96
CA TYR A 146 -8.01 -1.29 -3.74
C TYR A 146 -8.79 -1.38 -5.05
N SER A 147 -10.04 -1.84 -5.00
CA SER A 147 -10.93 -1.91 -6.16
C SER A 147 -11.20 -0.54 -6.80
N GLU A 148 -11.22 0.51 -5.97
CA GLU A 148 -11.47 1.89 -6.33
C GLU A 148 -10.21 2.66 -6.79
N ASP A 149 -9.05 2.01 -6.84
CA ASP A 149 -7.80 2.65 -7.26
C ASP A 149 -7.92 3.20 -8.68
N LEU A 150 -7.57 4.48 -8.86
CA LEU A 150 -7.60 5.16 -10.15
C LEU A 150 -6.19 5.20 -10.74
N VAL A 151 -5.85 4.19 -11.56
CA VAL A 151 -4.50 4.00 -12.09
C VAL A 151 -4.54 3.86 -13.61
N ALA A 152 -3.57 4.45 -14.29
CA ALA A 152 -3.29 4.25 -15.69
C ALA A 152 -1.80 3.93 -15.90
N ALA A 153 -1.48 2.85 -16.60
CA ALA A 153 -0.13 2.52 -17.02
C ALA A 153 0.06 2.86 -18.51
N VAL A 154 1.12 3.57 -18.83
CA VAL A 154 1.42 4.05 -20.20
C VAL A 154 2.90 3.86 -20.54
N ARG A 155 3.31 4.22 -21.76
CA ARG A 155 4.70 4.17 -22.22
C ARG A 155 5.29 5.54 -22.55
#